data_AF-A0A2N7DMM9-F1
#
_entry.id   AF-A0A2N7DMM9-F1
#
_cell.length_a   1.000
_cell.length_b   1.000
_cell.length_c   1.000
_cell.angle_alpha   90.00
_cell.angle_beta   90.00
_cell.angle_gamma   90.00
#
_symmetry.space_group_name_H-M   'P 1'
#
loop_
_entity.id
_entity.type
_entity.pdbx_description
1 polymer ?
#
loop_
_entity_poly.entity_id
_entity_poly.type
_entity_poly.pdbx_seq_one_letter_code
_entity_poly.pdbx_strand_id
1 'polypeptide(L)'
;MSKQSQTSSNNKYSDFAELEHLKAEHFDIYQELMIQFKFDDQVSQEWLINPKRFLQNKSPFEQLSIDADEVTSMLIRMRTGDFS
;
A
#
# COMPACT_ATOMS: atom_id res chain seq x y z
N MET A 1 6.88 7.52 -34.95
CA MET A 1 5.92 6.43 -34.65
C MET A 1 5.10 6.87 -33.45
N SER A 2 3.78 6.84 -33.59
CA SER A 2 2.83 7.48 -32.68
C SER A 2 2.65 6.70 -31.38
N LYS A 3 2.78 7.45 -30.27
CA LYS A 3 2.07 7.42 -28.99
C LYS A 3 1.31 6.14 -28.61
N GLN A 4 1.60 5.61 -27.43
CA GLN A 4 0.57 5.15 -26.49
C GLN A 4 1.11 5.16 -25.06
N SER A 5 0.93 6.31 -24.41
CA SER A 5 0.90 6.43 -22.95
C SER A 5 -0.33 5.66 -22.47
N GLN A 6 -0.15 4.56 -21.76
CA GLN A 6 -1.26 3.89 -21.09
C GLN A 6 -1.62 4.66 -19.81
N THR A 7 -2.41 5.72 -19.98
CA THR A 7 -3.29 6.21 -18.92
C THR A 7 -4.59 5.42 -19.01
N SER A 8 -4.67 4.31 -18.28
CA SER A 8 -5.94 3.62 -18.07
C SER A 8 -6.63 4.21 -16.84
N SER A 9 -7.48 5.19 -17.10
CA SER A 9 -8.43 5.74 -16.14
C SER A 9 -9.64 4.81 -15.99
N ASN A 10 -10.20 4.76 -14.77
CA ASN A 10 -11.54 4.33 -14.37
C ASN A 10 -11.79 2.82 -14.17
N ASN A 11 -11.65 2.39 -12.92
CA ASN A 11 -12.60 1.44 -12.33
C ASN A 11 -12.99 1.92 -10.92
N LYS A 12 -14.11 2.65 -10.80
CA LYS A 12 -14.71 3.06 -9.51
C LYS A 12 -15.59 1.94 -8.96
N TYR A 13 -15.03 0.74 -8.85
CA TYR A 13 -15.69 -0.38 -8.18
C TYR A 13 -14.72 -0.92 -7.16
N SER A 14 -15.13 -0.73 -5.90
CA SER A 14 -14.39 -0.90 -4.65
C SER A 14 -13.36 0.20 -4.39
N ASP A 15 -13.80 1.32 -3.80
CA ASP A 15 -12.91 2.39 -3.32
C ASP A 15 -11.78 1.86 -2.39
N PHE A 16 -11.90 0.61 -1.91
CA PHE A 16 -11.01 -0.04 -0.95
C PHE A 16 -10.72 -1.52 -1.25
N ALA A 17 -10.80 -1.98 -2.51
CA ALA A 17 -10.58 -3.41 -2.83
C ALA A 17 -9.23 -3.94 -2.33
N GLU A 18 -8.18 -3.15 -2.47
CA GLU A 18 -6.84 -3.49 -2.03
C GLU A 18 -6.75 -3.57 -0.50
N LEU A 19 -7.44 -2.68 0.23
CA LEU A 19 -7.57 -2.78 1.69
C LEU A 19 -8.37 -4.00 2.13
N GLU A 20 -9.47 -4.34 1.44
CA GLU A 20 -10.25 -5.54 1.74
C GLU A 20 -9.43 -6.80 1.50
N HIS A 21 -8.65 -6.83 0.40
CA HIS A 21 -7.72 -7.92 0.11
C HIS A 21 -6.62 -8.03 1.16
N LEU A 22 -6.01 -6.90 1.54
CA LEU A 22 -5.00 -6.84 2.61
C LEU A 22 -5.58 -7.38 3.93
N LYS A 23 -6.81 -7.01 4.27
CA LYS A 23 -7.49 -7.50 5.47
C LYS A 23 -7.72 -9.01 5.45
N ALA A 24 -7.98 -9.59 4.28
CA ALA A 24 -8.23 -11.02 4.12
C ALA A 24 -6.94 -11.86 4.16
N GLU A 25 -5.87 -11.40 3.49
CA GLU A 25 -4.63 -12.16 3.32
C GLU A 25 -3.55 -11.83 4.36
N HIS A 26 -3.47 -10.57 4.79
CA HIS A 26 -2.41 -10.04 5.67
C HIS A 26 -3.01 -9.18 6.79
N PHE A 27 -3.83 -9.81 7.64
CA PHE A 27 -4.61 -9.11 8.66
C PHE A 27 -3.76 -8.31 9.66
N ASP A 28 -2.58 -8.82 10.02
CA ASP A 28 -1.62 -8.15 10.89
C ASP A 28 -1.08 -6.84 10.28
N ILE A 29 -0.73 -6.87 8.99
CA ILE A 29 -0.30 -5.68 8.24
C ILE A 29 -1.47 -4.69 8.11
N TYR A 30 -2.67 -5.18 7.79
CA TYR A 30 -3.89 -4.36 7.78
C TYR A 30 -4.10 -3.65 9.12
N GLN A 31 -4.02 -4.37 10.24
CA GLN A 31 -4.22 -3.79 11.57
C GLN A 31 -3.19 -2.71 11.87
N GLU A 32 -1.90 -2.98 11.62
CA GLU A 32 -0.84 -1.98 11.86
C GLU A 32 -1.05 -0.75 10.98
N LEU A 33 -1.37 -0.94 9.70
CA LEU A 33 -1.67 0.15 8.77
C LEU A 33 -2.82 1.03 9.28
N MET A 34 -3.94 0.40 9.65
CA MET A 34 -5.11 1.09 10.17
C MET A 34 -4.80 1.84 11.47
N ILE A 35 -4.04 1.24 12.38
CA ILE A 35 -3.64 1.90 13.63
C ILE A 35 -2.78 3.14 13.35
N GLN A 36 -1.81 3.04 12.45
CA GLN A 36 -0.91 4.16 12.12
C GLN A 36 -1.67 5.32 11.47
N PHE A 37 -2.61 5.01 10.58
CA PHE A 37 -3.43 6.01 9.90
C PHE A 37 -4.75 6.32 10.62
N LYS A 38 -4.87 5.99 11.91
CA LYS A 38 -6.02 6.32 12.76
C LYS A 38 -7.36 5.85 12.19
N PHE A 39 -7.36 4.68 11.55
CA PHE A 39 -8.50 4.06 10.89
C PHE A 39 -9.09 4.91 9.75
N ASP A 40 -8.28 5.76 9.13
CA ASP A 40 -8.64 6.48 7.92
C ASP A 40 -8.45 5.55 6.71
N ASP A 41 -9.55 4.99 6.22
CA ASP A 41 -9.56 4.08 5.08
C ASP A 41 -9.02 4.77 3.81
N GLN A 42 -9.33 6.05 3.60
CA GLN A 42 -8.87 6.79 2.41
C GLN A 42 -7.35 6.92 2.43
N VAL A 43 -6.78 7.39 3.54
CA VAL A 43 -5.32 7.53 3.66
C VAL A 43 -4.62 6.17 3.60
N SER A 44 -5.21 5.14 4.20
CA SER A 44 -4.65 3.79 4.21
C SER A 44 -4.62 3.19 2.80
N GLN A 45 -5.70 3.35 2.04
CA GLN A 45 -5.80 2.94 0.64
C GLN A 45 -4.82 3.70 -0.24
N GLU A 46 -4.81 5.03 -0.14
CA GLU A 46 -3.86 5.86 -0.87
C GLU A 46 -2.42 5.47 -0.54
N TRP A 47 -2.12 5.16 0.73
CA TRP A 47 -0.80 4.70 1.10
C TRP A 47 -0.48 3.34 0.47
N LEU A 48 -1.42 2.41 0.49
CA LEU A 48 -1.29 1.03 0.02
C LEU A 48 -1.08 0.92 -1.49
N ILE A 49 -1.74 1.77 -2.28
CA ILE A 49 -1.65 1.73 -3.76
C ILE A 49 -0.58 2.66 -4.34
N ASN A 50 -0.11 3.67 -3.59
CA ASN A 50 0.88 4.62 -4.11
C ASN A 50 2.31 4.10 -3.93
N PRO A 51 3.15 4.17 -4.99
CA PRO A 51 4.56 3.81 -4.95
C PRO A 51 5.35 4.43 -3.80
N LYS A 52 6.24 3.64 -3.19
CA LYS A 52 7.17 4.11 -2.16
C LYS A 52 8.61 3.96 -2.63
N ARG A 53 9.41 5.01 -2.43
CA ARG A 53 10.85 4.98 -2.77
C ARG A 53 11.59 3.86 -2.03
N PHE A 54 11.18 3.58 -0.79
CA PHE A 54 11.78 2.53 0.04
C PHE A 54 11.53 1.13 -0.52
N LEU A 55 10.44 0.94 -1.25
CA LEU A 55 10.06 -0.31 -1.92
C LEU A 55 10.44 -0.29 -3.42
N GLN A 56 11.53 0.40 -3.77
CA GLN A 56 12.02 0.52 -5.15
C GLN A 56 10.99 1.11 -6.14
N ASN A 57 10.13 2.02 -5.66
CA ASN A 57 9.01 2.59 -6.41
C ASN A 57 7.89 1.60 -6.76
N LYS A 58 7.78 0.48 -6.04
CA LYS A 58 6.56 -0.33 -6.02
C LYS A 58 5.58 0.22 -4.98
N SER A 59 4.29 -0.01 -5.21
CA SER A 59 3.29 0.20 -4.17
C SER A 59 3.45 -0.85 -3.07
N PRO A 60 3.08 -0.54 -1.81
CA PRO A 60 3.03 -1.53 -0.75
C PRO A 60 2.16 -2.74 -1.13
N PHE A 61 1.05 -2.52 -1.85
CA PHE A 61 0.19 -3.59 -2.33
C PHE A 61 0.91 -4.57 -3.27
N GLU A 62 1.62 -4.05 -4.28
CA GLU A 62 2.42 -4.89 -5.19
C GLU A 62 3.52 -5.64 -4.43
N GLN A 63 4.15 -4.98 -3.47
CA GLN A 63 5.23 -5.56 -2.68
C GLN A 63 4.75 -6.72 -1.80
N LEU A 64 3.50 -6.73 -1.31
CA LEU A 64 2.96 -7.85 -0.51
C LEU A 64 3.02 -9.19 -1.25
N SER A 65 2.85 -9.18 -2.57
CA SER A 65 2.94 -10.39 -3.40
C SER A 65 4.37 -10.90 -3.61
N ILE A 66 5.37 -10.10 -3.23
CA ILE A 66 6.80 -10.38 -3.40
C ILE A 66 7.44 -10.68 -2.03
N ASP A 67 7.32 -9.74 -1.10
CA ASP A 67 7.87 -9.80 0.24
C ASP A 67 7.06 -8.90 1.20
N ALA A 68 6.22 -9.53 2.03
CA ALA A 68 5.41 -8.86 3.03
C ALA A 68 6.23 -8.35 4.23
N ASP A 69 7.42 -8.91 4.49
CA ASP A 69 8.28 -8.47 5.58
C ASP A 69 8.89 -7.09 5.30
N GLU A 70 9.12 -6.74 4.03
CA GLU A 70 9.53 -5.39 3.63
C GLU A 70 8.43 -4.36 3.91
N VAL A 71 7.17 -4.70 3.66
CA VAL A 71 6.01 -3.83 3.94
C VAL A 71 5.87 -3.61 5.45
N THR A 72 5.95 -4.70 6.22
CA THR A 72 5.90 -4.65 7.69
C THR A 72 7.06 -3.83 8.26
N SER A 73 8.27 -4.05 7.77
CA SER A 73 9.46 -3.27 8.16
C SER A 73 9.27 -1.80 7.85
N MET A 74 8.69 -1.45 6.70
CA MET A 74 8.39 -0.06 6.36
C MET A 74 7.38 0.56 7.34
N LEU A 75 6.30 -0.15 7.69
CA LEU A 75 5.34 0.32 8.69
C LEU A 75 6.02 0.53 10.05
N ILE A 76 6.84 -0.41 10.51
CA ILE A 76 7.58 -0.26 11.78
C ILE A 76 8.46 0.98 11.75
N ARG A 77 9.23 1.21 10.67
CA ARG A 77 10.09 2.39 10.52
C ARG A 77 9.29 3.70 10.49
N MET A 78 8.13 3.72 9.84
CA MET A 78 7.23 4.87 9.84
C MET A 78 6.72 5.20 11.25
N ARG A 79 6.44 4.18 12.07
CA ARG A 79 6.03 4.35 13.46
C ARG A 79 7.16 4.81 14.38
N THR A 80 8.36 4.23 14.23
CA THR A 80 9.50 4.53 15.11
C THR A 80 10.30 5.75 14.67
N GLY A 81 10.12 6.19 13.42
CA GLY A 81 10.97 7.20 12.80
C GLY A 81 12.38 6.69 12.47
N ASP A 82 12.60 5.38 12.50
CA ASP A 82 13.92 4.78 12.29
C ASP A 82 14.18 4.57 10.80
N PHE A 83 14.79 5.57 10.18
CA PHE A 83 15.22 5.55 8.76
C PHE A 83 16.75 5.44 8.63
N SER A 84 17.44 5.03 9.69
CA SER A 84 18.91 4.97 9.79
C SER A 84 19.51 3.69 9.21
#